data_AF-A0A522PWS6-F1
#
_entry.id   AF-A0A522PWS6-F1
#
_cell.length_a   1.000
_cell.length_b   1.000
_cell.length_c   1.000
_cell.angle_alpha   90.00
_cell.angle_beta   90.00
_cell.angle_gamma   90.00
#
_symmetry.space_group_name_H-M   'P 1'
#
loop_
_entity.id
_entity.type
_entity.pdbx_description
1 polymer ?
#
loop_
_entity_poly.entity_id
_entity_poly.type
_entity_poly.pdbx_seq_one_letter_code
_entity_poly.pdbx_strand_id
1 'polypeptide(L)'
;DGRLRVGAALGVNGDVAQRAQALLAAGADVLVLDTAHGHQQRMLDALAAVRALDPAVPVAAGNVVSAEATRDLIAAGADIVKVGVGPGAMCTTRMMTGVGRPQFSAVLECAAAARELGCHVWADGGVRHPRDVALALAAGASAAMIGSWFAGTYESPGDLHSDADGRPYKDSFGMASARAVANRTSGEDAFERARKALFEEGISSGRQYLDPQRPGVEDLLDAITAGLRSACTYAGAATLAQFAERAVIGVQSAAGYAEGRPIYTGW
;
A
#
# COMPACT_ATOMS: atom_id res chain seq x y z
N ASP A 1 17.02 21.84 0.98
CA ASP A 1 17.01 22.45 -0.37
C ASP A 1 15.63 22.94 -0.81
N GLY A 2 14.53 22.53 -0.15
CA GLY A 2 13.18 23.05 -0.41
C GLY A 2 12.43 22.33 -1.53
N ARG A 3 12.99 21.23 -2.06
CA ARG A 3 12.36 20.40 -3.09
C ARG A 3 11.27 19.50 -2.50
N LEU A 4 10.31 19.11 -3.34
CA LEU A 4 9.33 18.08 -3.00
C LEU A 4 10.01 16.71 -2.85
N ARG A 5 9.50 15.90 -1.92
CA ARG A 5 9.98 14.53 -1.69
C ARG A 5 9.33 13.57 -2.68
N VAL A 6 10.10 12.62 -3.19
CA VAL A 6 9.62 11.57 -4.10
C VAL A 6 10.17 10.20 -3.70
N GLY A 7 9.29 9.21 -3.59
CA GLY A 7 9.68 7.80 -3.43
C GLY A 7 9.61 7.07 -4.77
N ALA A 8 10.49 6.08 -4.97
CA ALA A 8 10.51 5.29 -6.20
C ALA A 8 10.52 3.79 -5.89
N ALA A 9 9.63 3.04 -6.56
CA ALA A 9 9.55 1.60 -6.43
C ALA A 9 10.43 0.88 -7.46
N LEU A 10 11.03 -0.24 -7.04
CA LEU A 10 11.79 -1.14 -7.90
C LEU A 10 11.48 -2.60 -7.54
N GLY A 11 11.46 -3.46 -8.56
CA GLY A 11 11.29 -4.90 -8.35
C GLY A 11 12.58 -5.60 -7.94
N VAL A 12 12.47 -6.86 -7.54
CA VAL A 12 13.58 -7.71 -7.07
C VAL A 12 14.22 -8.58 -8.16
N ASN A 13 13.91 -8.33 -9.43
CA ASN A 13 14.35 -9.11 -10.58
C ASN A 13 15.32 -8.33 -11.46
N GLY A 14 16.30 -9.03 -12.05
CA GLY A 14 17.31 -8.43 -12.93
C GLY A 14 18.37 -7.68 -12.12
N ASP A 15 18.95 -6.64 -12.72
CA ASP A 15 19.97 -5.82 -12.06
C ASP A 15 19.34 -4.78 -11.11
N VAL A 16 19.10 -5.20 -9.87
CA VAL A 16 18.50 -4.36 -8.82
C VAL A 16 19.43 -3.22 -8.43
N ALA A 17 20.74 -3.48 -8.32
CA ALA A 17 21.73 -2.50 -7.89
C ALA A 17 21.85 -1.35 -8.90
N GLN A 18 21.93 -1.66 -10.20
CA GLN A 18 21.97 -0.65 -11.24
C GLN A 18 20.70 0.23 -11.25
N ARG A 19 19.52 -0.38 -11.09
CA ARG A 19 18.26 0.38 -11.02
C ARG A 19 18.19 1.26 -9.78
N ALA A 20 18.59 0.76 -8.62
CA ALA A 20 18.65 1.54 -7.40
C ALA A 20 19.61 2.73 -7.55
N GLN A 21 20.80 2.52 -8.11
CA GLN A 21 21.77 3.58 -8.37
C GLN A 21 21.20 4.65 -9.31
N ALA A 22 20.50 4.24 -10.38
CA ALA A 22 19.85 5.18 -11.29
C ALA A 22 18.75 6.02 -10.61
N LEU A 23 17.94 5.41 -9.74
CA LEU A 23 16.90 6.11 -8.98
C LEU A 23 17.50 7.09 -7.95
N LEU A 24 18.57 6.69 -7.26
CA LEU A 24 19.31 7.56 -6.35
C LEU A 24 19.92 8.76 -7.09
N ALA A 25 20.53 8.52 -8.25
CA ALA A 25 21.08 9.58 -9.11
C ALA A 25 19.99 10.54 -9.62
N ALA A 26 18.76 10.05 -9.81
CA ALA A 26 17.60 10.87 -10.17
C ALA A 26 17.00 11.64 -8.97
N GLY A 27 17.53 11.46 -7.75
CA GLY A 27 17.12 12.22 -6.56
C GLY A 27 15.99 11.59 -5.75
N ALA A 28 15.74 10.28 -5.87
CA ALA A 28 14.76 9.58 -5.03
C ALA A 28 15.07 9.76 -3.53
N ASP A 29 14.06 10.09 -2.74
CA ASP A 29 14.15 10.31 -1.28
C ASP A 29 13.87 9.07 -0.46
N VAL A 30 13.28 8.04 -1.08
CA VAL A 30 13.03 6.71 -0.51
C VAL A 30 13.05 5.70 -1.65
N LEU A 31 13.73 4.57 -1.45
CA LEU A 31 13.64 3.42 -2.35
C LEU A 31 12.63 2.41 -1.81
N VAL A 32 11.78 1.83 -2.67
CA VAL A 32 10.75 0.86 -2.26
C VAL A 32 10.92 -0.44 -3.04
N LEU A 33 11.54 -1.45 -2.43
CA LEU A 33 11.62 -2.78 -3.02
C LEU A 33 10.25 -3.47 -2.89
N ASP A 34 9.59 -3.68 -4.03
CA ASP A 34 8.19 -4.10 -4.06
C ASP A 34 8.00 -5.40 -4.84
N THR A 35 7.43 -6.39 -4.16
CA THR A 35 6.98 -7.66 -4.73
C THR A 35 5.77 -8.18 -3.95
N ALA A 36 4.96 -9.04 -4.58
CA ALA A 36 3.74 -9.56 -3.95
C ALA A 36 4.03 -10.32 -2.63
N HIS A 37 5.13 -11.07 -2.59
CA HIS A 37 5.57 -11.79 -1.39
C HIS A 37 7.05 -11.49 -1.08
N GLY A 38 7.28 -10.61 -0.11
CA GLY A 38 8.62 -10.14 0.27
C GLY A 38 9.42 -11.13 1.09
N HIS A 39 8.80 -12.11 1.77
CA HIS A 39 9.50 -13.08 2.62
C HIS A 39 10.10 -14.23 1.81
N GLN A 40 11.04 -13.90 0.93
CA GLN A 40 11.71 -14.85 0.04
C GLN A 40 13.18 -14.47 -0.16
N GLN A 41 14.02 -15.46 -0.43
CA GLN A 41 15.48 -15.27 -0.57
C GLN A 41 15.83 -14.15 -1.55
N ARG A 42 15.14 -14.08 -2.70
CA ARG A 42 15.39 -13.06 -3.73
C ARG A 42 15.20 -11.62 -3.23
N MET A 43 14.25 -11.39 -2.33
CA MET A 43 14.06 -10.07 -1.72
C MET A 43 15.21 -9.75 -0.76
N LEU A 44 15.66 -10.73 0.04
CA LEU A 44 16.79 -10.55 0.96
C LEU A 44 18.07 -10.24 0.18
N ASP A 45 18.33 -10.96 -0.91
CA ASP A 45 19.47 -10.72 -1.79
C ASP A 45 19.39 -9.33 -2.44
N ALA A 46 18.20 -8.92 -2.89
CA ALA A 46 17.95 -7.61 -3.47
C ALA A 46 18.18 -6.47 -2.46
N LEU A 47 17.73 -6.64 -1.22
CA LEU A 47 18.00 -5.71 -0.12
C LEU A 47 19.50 -5.58 0.15
N ALA A 48 20.20 -6.72 0.29
CA ALA A 48 21.65 -6.72 0.49
C ALA A 48 22.39 -5.98 -0.64
N ALA A 49 21.99 -6.21 -1.89
CA ALA A 49 22.57 -5.53 -3.05
C ALA A 49 22.31 -4.01 -3.03
N VAL A 50 21.11 -3.56 -2.66
CA VAL A 50 20.80 -2.13 -2.53
C VAL A 50 21.56 -1.51 -1.37
N ARG A 51 21.67 -2.20 -0.22
CA ARG A 51 22.42 -1.70 0.93
C ARG A 51 23.92 -1.63 0.68
N ALA A 52 24.48 -2.48 -0.17
CA ALA A 52 25.88 -2.39 -0.59
C ALA A 52 26.20 -1.08 -1.35
N LEU A 53 25.20 -0.36 -1.85
CA LEU A 53 25.37 0.97 -2.45
C LEU A 53 25.46 2.09 -1.40
N ASP A 54 25.28 1.78 -0.12
CA ASP A 54 25.23 2.72 1.00
C ASP A 54 24.27 3.91 0.75
N PRO A 55 22.97 3.64 0.50
CA PRO A 55 22.02 4.70 0.20
C PRO A 55 21.85 5.62 1.42
N ALA A 56 22.01 6.93 1.21
CA ALA A 56 21.77 7.95 2.24
C ALA A 56 20.26 8.22 2.51
N VAL A 57 19.39 7.42 1.91
CA VAL A 57 17.93 7.54 1.98
C VAL A 57 17.32 6.26 2.54
N PRO A 58 16.16 6.32 3.20
CA PRO A 58 15.49 5.12 3.69
C PRO A 58 15.18 4.11 2.57
N VAL A 59 15.33 2.84 2.90
CA VAL A 59 14.96 1.71 2.06
C VAL A 59 13.76 1.01 2.66
N ALA A 60 12.63 1.08 1.96
CA ALA A 60 11.43 0.34 2.27
C ALA A 60 11.39 -1.00 1.51
N ALA A 61 10.84 -2.05 2.12
CA ALA A 61 10.69 -3.35 1.46
C ALA A 61 9.42 -4.08 1.86
N GLY A 62 8.83 -4.80 0.90
CA GLY A 62 7.67 -5.64 1.15
C GLY A 62 7.17 -6.38 -0.10
N ASN A 63 6.02 -7.05 -0.03
CA ASN A 63 5.07 -7.04 1.07
C ASN A 63 5.15 -8.27 1.98
N VAL A 64 4.95 -8.06 3.28
CA VAL A 64 4.90 -9.13 4.29
C VAL A 64 3.67 -8.97 5.20
N VAL A 65 3.37 -10.01 5.99
CA VAL A 65 2.21 -10.03 6.92
C VAL A 65 2.50 -10.73 8.25
N SER A 66 3.77 -11.10 8.51
CA SER A 66 4.20 -11.78 9.73
C SER A 66 5.36 -11.05 10.42
N ALA A 67 5.45 -11.23 11.74
CA ALA A 67 6.53 -10.67 12.55
C ALA A 67 7.91 -11.24 12.16
N GLU A 68 7.99 -12.54 11.84
CA GLU A 68 9.21 -13.19 11.35
C GLU A 68 9.73 -12.53 10.07
N ALA A 69 8.87 -12.43 9.05
CA ALA A 69 9.22 -11.78 7.80
C ALA A 69 9.67 -10.33 7.98
N THR A 70 9.04 -9.61 8.92
CA THR A 70 9.41 -8.24 9.26
C THR A 70 10.83 -8.17 9.80
N ARG A 71 11.19 -9.05 10.74
CA ARG A 71 12.55 -9.13 11.31
C ARG A 71 13.59 -9.49 10.24
N ASP A 72 13.26 -10.44 9.36
CA ASP A 72 14.17 -10.86 8.29
C ASP A 72 14.43 -9.74 7.27
N LEU A 73 13.40 -9.00 6.86
CA LEU A 73 13.59 -7.85 5.97
C LEU A 73 14.41 -6.74 6.64
N ILE A 74 14.18 -6.47 7.93
CA ILE A 74 14.98 -5.48 8.68
C ILE A 74 16.44 -5.95 8.80
N ALA A 75 16.68 -7.22 9.10
CA ALA A 75 18.02 -7.80 9.19
C ALA A 75 18.76 -7.75 7.84
N ALA A 76 18.04 -7.87 6.72
CA ALA A 76 18.58 -7.67 5.37
C ALA A 76 18.80 -6.19 5.01
N GLY A 77 18.33 -5.25 5.85
CA GLY A 77 18.64 -3.82 5.78
C GLY A 77 17.48 -2.92 5.32
N ALA A 78 16.23 -3.37 5.44
CA ALA A 78 15.07 -2.48 5.31
C ALA A 78 14.94 -1.58 6.54
N ASP A 79 14.81 -0.27 6.32
CA ASP A 79 14.50 0.71 7.38
C ASP A 79 12.99 0.76 7.65
N ILE A 80 12.20 0.43 6.63
CA ILE A 80 10.73 0.45 6.66
C ILE A 80 10.18 -0.84 6.02
N VAL A 81 9.25 -1.51 6.69
CA VAL A 81 8.60 -2.70 6.15
C VAL A 81 7.19 -2.38 5.64
N LYS A 82 6.90 -2.72 4.38
CA LYS A 82 5.58 -2.55 3.76
C LYS A 82 4.72 -3.78 4.05
N VAL A 83 3.61 -3.58 4.76
CA VAL A 83 2.78 -4.64 5.33
C VAL A 83 1.44 -4.72 4.63
N GLY A 84 1.16 -5.88 4.02
CA GLY A 84 -0.15 -6.15 3.40
C GLY A 84 -0.06 -7.11 2.23
N VAL A 85 -0.65 -8.30 2.37
CA VAL A 85 -0.78 -9.28 1.28
C VAL A 85 -2.25 -9.61 1.09
N GLY A 86 -2.80 -9.21 -0.07
CA GLY A 86 -4.21 -9.38 -0.40
C GLY A 86 -5.24 -8.32 0.04
N PRO A 87 -4.94 -7.22 0.77
CA PRO A 87 -5.99 -6.30 1.24
C PRO A 87 -6.40 -5.24 0.19
N GLY A 88 -5.63 -5.07 -0.88
CA GLY A 88 -5.85 -4.02 -1.89
C GLY A 88 -7.16 -4.20 -2.66
N ALA A 89 -7.81 -3.08 -3.02
CA ALA A 89 -9.12 -3.10 -3.68
C ALA A 89 -9.15 -3.88 -5.01
N MET A 90 -8.05 -3.85 -5.74
CA MET A 90 -7.89 -4.53 -7.05
C MET A 90 -7.13 -5.86 -6.93
N CYS A 91 -6.86 -6.33 -5.72
CA CYS A 91 -6.07 -7.54 -5.46
C CYS A 91 -7.00 -8.73 -5.25
N THR A 92 -6.74 -9.85 -5.95
CA THR A 92 -7.48 -11.10 -5.75
C THR A 92 -6.63 -12.21 -5.14
N THR A 93 -5.40 -11.92 -4.72
CA THR A 93 -4.43 -12.90 -4.20
C THR A 93 -5.04 -13.85 -3.18
N ARG A 94 -5.71 -13.33 -2.15
CA ARG A 94 -6.34 -14.17 -1.12
C ARG A 94 -7.38 -15.13 -1.68
N MET A 95 -8.15 -14.70 -2.67
CA MET A 95 -9.22 -15.51 -3.26
C MET A 95 -8.67 -16.53 -4.26
N MET A 96 -7.58 -16.21 -4.94
CA MET A 96 -6.99 -17.08 -5.96
C MET A 96 -5.97 -18.07 -5.38
N THR A 97 -5.24 -17.71 -4.32
CA THR A 97 -4.13 -18.51 -3.78
C THR A 97 -4.32 -18.94 -2.33
N GLY A 98 -5.29 -18.37 -1.62
CA GLY A 98 -5.45 -18.55 -0.17
C GLY A 98 -4.41 -17.80 0.67
N VAL A 99 -3.42 -17.15 0.05
CA VAL A 99 -2.33 -16.45 0.75
C VAL A 99 -2.74 -15.02 1.10
N GLY A 100 -2.56 -14.66 2.36
CA GLY A 100 -2.75 -13.30 2.87
C GLY A 100 -3.26 -13.29 4.31
N ARG A 101 -3.48 -12.09 4.84
CA ARG A 101 -3.86 -11.93 6.25
C ARG A 101 -4.80 -10.73 6.45
N PRO A 102 -5.73 -10.76 7.42
CA PRO A 102 -6.48 -9.58 7.82
C PRO A 102 -5.55 -8.40 8.15
N GLN A 103 -5.77 -7.26 7.50
CA GLN A 103 -4.80 -6.16 7.44
C GLN A 103 -4.46 -5.57 8.81
N PHE A 104 -5.45 -5.31 9.65
CA PHE A 104 -5.21 -4.74 10.98
C PHE A 104 -4.30 -5.64 11.84
N SER A 105 -4.58 -6.95 11.89
CA SER A 105 -3.76 -7.91 12.63
C SER A 105 -2.34 -8.03 12.08
N ALA A 106 -2.20 -8.02 10.73
CA ALA A 106 -0.90 -8.01 10.08
C ALA A 106 -0.07 -6.78 10.47
N VAL A 107 -0.68 -5.59 10.38
CA VAL A 107 -0.03 -4.34 10.75
C VAL A 107 0.35 -4.34 12.23
N LEU A 108 -0.57 -4.72 13.12
CA LEU A 108 -0.33 -4.73 14.57
C LEU A 108 0.90 -5.59 14.94
N GLU A 109 0.97 -6.81 14.42
CA GLU A 109 2.09 -7.72 14.74
C GLU A 109 3.40 -7.30 14.07
N CYS A 110 3.36 -6.85 12.81
CA CYS A 110 4.56 -6.39 12.12
C CYS A 110 5.09 -5.09 12.75
N ALA A 111 4.21 -4.16 13.13
CA ALA A 111 4.59 -2.91 13.80
C ALA A 111 5.27 -3.18 15.15
N ALA A 112 4.74 -4.13 15.94
CA ALA A 112 5.35 -4.54 17.19
C ALA A 112 6.78 -5.09 16.97
N ALA A 113 6.95 -6.00 15.99
CA ALA A 113 8.25 -6.59 15.66
C ALA A 113 9.26 -5.56 15.11
N ALA A 114 8.83 -4.63 14.25
CA ALA A 114 9.69 -3.58 13.72
C ALA A 114 10.15 -2.62 14.83
N ARG A 115 9.27 -2.28 15.77
CA ARG A 115 9.56 -1.38 16.89
C ARG A 115 10.62 -1.94 17.83
N GLU A 116 10.65 -3.25 18.07
CA GLU A 116 11.70 -3.93 18.86
C GLU A 116 13.11 -3.69 18.27
N LEU A 117 13.18 -3.43 16.97
CA LEU A 117 14.42 -3.21 16.22
C LEU A 117 14.67 -1.74 15.88
N GLY A 118 13.81 -0.82 16.35
CA GLY A 118 13.93 0.62 16.05
C GLY A 118 13.53 1.00 14.63
N CYS A 119 12.82 0.13 13.90
CA CYS A 119 12.35 0.35 12.53
C CYS A 119 10.84 0.63 12.49
N HIS A 120 10.33 0.92 11.29
CA HIS A 120 8.94 1.29 11.08
C HIS A 120 8.22 0.37 10.10
N VAL A 121 6.89 0.42 10.12
CA VAL A 121 6.06 -0.24 9.09
C VAL A 121 5.14 0.75 8.38
N TRP A 122 4.82 0.44 7.13
CA TRP A 122 3.76 1.08 6.35
C TRP A 122 2.62 0.09 6.12
N ALA A 123 1.39 0.49 6.42
CA ALA A 123 0.20 -0.31 6.12
C ALA A 123 -0.20 -0.12 4.65
N ASP A 124 -0.11 -1.15 3.83
CA ASP A 124 -0.37 -1.10 2.39
C ASP A 124 -1.66 -1.84 2.00
N GLY A 125 -2.65 -1.06 1.57
CA GLY A 125 -3.93 -1.55 1.08
C GLY A 125 -5.01 -1.71 2.15
N GLY A 126 -6.24 -1.98 1.69
CA GLY A 126 -7.41 -2.17 2.54
C GLY A 126 -8.12 -0.89 3.01
N VAL A 127 -7.57 0.29 2.71
CA VAL A 127 -8.17 1.59 3.07
C VAL A 127 -9.38 1.89 2.19
N ARG A 128 -10.54 2.09 2.81
CA ARG A 128 -11.80 2.45 2.13
C ARG A 128 -12.45 3.70 2.71
N HIS A 129 -12.04 4.12 3.90
CA HIS A 129 -12.55 5.26 4.65
C HIS A 129 -11.42 5.90 5.48
N PRO A 130 -11.55 7.16 5.93
CA PRO A 130 -10.53 7.79 6.79
C PRO A 130 -10.30 7.03 8.10
N ARG A 131 -11.34 6.37 8.63
CA ARG A 131 -11.22 5.51 9.81
C ARG A 131 -10.25 4.34 9.61
N ASP A 132 -10.07 3.85 8.38
CA ASP A 132 -9.18 2.72 8.12
C ASP A 132 -7.71 3.17 8.21
N VAL A 133 -7.41 4.43 7.83
CA VAL A 133 -6.10 5.07 8.08
C VAL A 133 -5.88 5.22 9.58
N ALA A 134 -6.89 5.69 10.33
CA ALA A 134 -6.80 5.78 11.78
C ALA A 134 -6.54 4.41 12.43
N LEU A 135 -7.23 3.35 12.00
CA LEU A 135 -6.99 1.99 12.51
C LEU A 135 -5.57 1.50 12.19
N ALA A 136 -5.04 1.78 11.00
CA ALA A 136 -3.67 1.42 10.64
C ALA A 136 -2.63 2.11 11.54
N LEU A 137 -2.80 3.40 11.82
CA LEU A 137 -1.91 4.16 12.71
C LEU A 137 -2.07 3.74 14.17
N ALA A 138 -3.29 3.44 14.62
CA ALA A 138 -3.56 2.88 15.95
C ALA A 138 -2.89 1.50 16.14
N ALA A 139 -2.80 0.69 15.07
CA ALA A 139 -2.05 -0.57 15.07
C ALA A 139 -0.52 -0.38 15.12
N GLY A 140 -0.01 0.85 15.05
CA GLY A 140 1.42 1.16 15.13
C GLY A 140 2.12 1.35 13.78
N ALA A 141 1.38 1.44 12.66
CA ALA A 141 1.97 1.87 11.41
C ALA A 141 2.45 3.32 11.48
N SER A 142 3.56 3.63 10.82
CA SER A 142 4.06 5.01 10.66
C SER A 142 3.37 5.76 9.53
N ALA A 143 2.85 5.03 8.54
CA ALA A 143 2.08 5.57 7.42
C ALA A 143 1.10 4.52 6.87
N ALA A 144 0.11 4.98 6.10
CA ALA A 144 -0.78 4.14 5.32
C ALA A 144 -0.63 4.47 3.82
N MET A 145 -0.45 3.44 3.00
CA MET A 145 -0.38 3.56 1.54
C MET A 145 -1.76 3.32 0.94
N ILE A 146 -2.20 4.26 0.09
CA ILE A 146 -3.56 4.32 -0.46
C ILE A 146 -3.47 4.33 -1.98
N GLY A 147 -4.17 3.40 -2.64
CA GLY A 147 -4.23 3.30 -4.09
C GLY A 147 -5.57 3.76 -4.66
N SER A 148 -6.62 2.95 -4.45
CA SER A 148 -7.91 3.12 -5.14
C SER A 148 -8.59 4.47 -4.95
N TRP A 149 -8.43 5.11 -3.78
CA TRP A 149 -8.96 6.46 -3.56
C TRP A 149 -8.33 7.49 -4.50
N PHE A 150 -7.02 7.42 -4.67
CA PHE A 150 -6.28 8.36 -5.52
C PHE A 150 -6.34 8.00 -7.00
N ALA A 151 -6.87 6.83 -7.37
CA ALA A 151 -6.95 6.41 -8.76
C ALA A 151 -8.01 7.20 -9.56
N GLY A 152 -9.08 7.65 -8.89
CA GLY A 152 -10.16 8.46 -9.48
C GLY A 152 -9.98 9.97 -9.26
N THR A 153 -8.77 10.51 -9.45
CA THR A 153 -8.51 11.96 -9.36
C THR A 153 -7.91 12.51 -10.65
N TYR A 154 -7.85 13.84 -10.80
CA TYR A 154 -7.19 14.46 -11.95
C TYR A 154 -5.70 14.15 -12.04
N GLU A 155 -5.01 14.04 -10.91
CA GLU A 155 -3.56 13.83 -10.81
C GLU A 155 -3.13 12.38 -11.06
N SER A 156 -4.05 11.43 -10.98
CA SER A 156 -3.73 10.04 -11.28
C SER A 156 -3.32 9.85 -12.74
N PRO A 157 -2.47 8.88 -13.08
CA PRO A 157 -2.03 8.68 -14.46
C PRO A 157 -3.18 8.16 -15.35
N GLY A 158 -3.06 8.39 -16.66
CA GLY A 158 -4.01 7.91 -17.67
C GLY A 158 -5.05 8.95 -18.09
N ASP A 159 -5.69 8.68 -19.24
CA ASP A 159 -6.64 9.60 -19.85
C ASP A 159 -7.99 9.57 -19.14
N LEU A 160 -8.68 10.71 -19.16
CA LEU A 160 -10.04 10.82 -18.65
C LEU A 160 -11.03 10.28 -19.69
N HIS A 161 -11.88 9.35 -19.27
CA HIS A 161 -12.96 8.80 -20.07
C HIS A 161 -14.32 9.26 -19.54
N SER A 162 -15.37 9.04 -20.33
CA SER A 162 -16.75 9.27 -19.94
C SER A 162 -17.58 8.02 -20.18
N ASP A 163 -18.43 7.66 -19.24
CA ASP A 163 -19.38 6.57 -19.43
C ASP A 163 -20.60 7.01 -20.27
N ALA A 164 -21.57 6.11 -20.45
CA ALA A 164 -22.78 6.40 -21.22
C ALA A 164 -23.64 7.51 -20.62
N ASP A 165 -23.50 7.78 -19.32
CA ASP A 165 -24.20 8.84 -18.59
C ASP A 165 -23.38 10.15 -18.53
N GLY A 166 -22.22 10.19 -19.20
CA GLY A 166 -21.31 11.33 -19.22
C GLY A 166 -20.46 11.48 -17.95
N ARG A 167 -20.43 10.48 -17.08
CA ARG A 167 -19.67 10.56 -15.82
C ARG A 167 -18.19 10.34 -16.07
N PRO A 168 -17.31 11.25 -15.59
CA PRO A 168 -15.87 11.13 -15.78
C PRO A 168 -15.30 9.97 -14.96
N TYR A 169 -14.46 9.16 -15.59
CA TYR A 169 -13.72 8.08 -14.92
C TYR A 169 -12.33 7.87 -15.51
N LYS A 170 -11.47 7.21 -14.73
CA LYS A 170 -10.18 6.69 -15.19
C LYS A 170 -10.10 5.19 -15.06
N ASP A 171 -9.33 4.58 -15.95
CA ASP A 171 -9.01 3.16 -15.89
C ASP A 171 -8.08 2.86 -14.71
N SER A 172 -8.36 1.77 -14.01
CA SER A 172 -7.51 1.24 -12.94
C SER A 172 -7.43 -0.27 -13.02
N PHE A 173 -6.28 -0.84 -12.71
CA PHE A 173 -6.06 -2.29 -12.72
C PHE A 173 -5.02 -2.66 -11.66
N GLY A 174 -5.11 -3.90 -11.16
CA GLY A 174 -4.14 -4.42 -10.19
C GLY A 174 -2.80 -4.71 -10.87
N MET A 175 -1.68 -4.47 -10.17
CA MET A 175 -0.36 -4.73 -10.76
C MET A 175 -0.10 -6.21 -11.03
N ALA A 176 -0.78 -7.14 -10.35
CA ALA A 176 -0.68 -8.57 -10.67
C ALA A 176 -1.57 -9.01 -11.86
N SER A 177 -2.42 -8.12 -12.38
CA SER A 177 -3.45 -8.46 -13.39
C SER A 177 -2.86 -8.80 -14.75
N ALA A 178 -3.64 -9.51 -15.57
CA ALA A 178 -3.34 -9.80 -16.98
C ALA A 178 -2.76 -8.59 -17.72
N ARG A 179 -3.45 -7.44 -17.58
CA ARG A 179 -3.09 -6.18 -18.23
C ARG A 179 -1.72 -5.69 -17.77
N ALA A 180 -1.45 -5.72 -16.47
CA ALA A 180 -0.17 -5.29 -15.92
C ALA A 180 0.97 -6.25 -16.25
N VAL A 181 0.71 -7.56 -16.28
CA VAL A 181 1.68 -8.59 -16.67
C VAL A 181 2.02 -8.43 -18.15
N ALA A 182 1.03 -8.36 -19.03
CA ALA A 182 1.22 -8.18 -20.47
C ALA A 182 2.03 -6.91 -20.80
N ASN A 183 1.73 -5.78 -20.13
CA ASN A 183 2.50 -4.54 -20.30
C ASN A 183 3.98 -4.72 -19.93
N ARG A 184 4.26 -5.42 -18.82
CA ARG A 184 5.62 -5.62 -18.31
C ARG A 184 6.40 -6.69 -19.06
N THR A 185 5.72 -7.68 -19.64
CA THR A 185 6.35 -8.78 -20.40
C THR A 185 6.33 -8.53 -21.92
N SER A 186 5.95 -7.32 -22.36
CA SER A 186 5.85 -6.96 -23.78
C SER A 186 7.13 -7.20 -24.58
N GLY A 187 8.31 -7.11 -23.94
CA GLY A 187 9.62 -7.39 -24.55
C GLY A 187 10.10 -8.84 -24.45
N GLU A 188 9.34 -9.74 -23.82
CA GLU A 188 9.72 -11.16 -23.65
C GLU A 188 9.25 -12.03 -24.84
N ASP A 189 9.83 -13.23 -24.96
CA ASP A 189 9.43 -14.19 -25.98
C ASP A 189 8.00 -14.71 -25.77
N ALA A 190 7.37 -15.18 -26.85
CA ALA A 190 5.96 -15.56 -26.85
C ALA A 190 5.65 -16.73 -25.89
N PHE A 191 6.60 -17.65 -25.68
CA PHE A 191 6.40 -18.81 -24.81
C PHE A 191 6.42 -18.40 -23.34
N GLU A 192 7.39 -17.59 -22.94
CA GLU A 192 7.46 -17.06 -21.57
C GLU A 192 6.26 -16.17 -21.24
N ARG A 193 5.79 -15.36 -22.20
CA ARG A 193 4.53 -14.62 -22.03
C ARG A 193 3.33 -15.53 -21.83
N ALA A 194 3.18 -16.56 -22.67
CA ALA A 194 2.07 -17.51 -22.55
C ALA A 194 2.09 -18.24 -21.20
N ARG A 195 3.26 -18.66 -20.74
CA ARG A 195 3.45 -19.31 -19.43
C ARG A 195 3.06 -18.40 -18.27
N LYS A 196 3.40 -17.11 -18.33
CA LYS A 196 3.05 -16.12 -17.29
C LYS A 196 1.57 -15.72 -17.32
N ALA A 197 0.86 -15.93 -18.42
CA ALA A 197 -0.57 -15.65 -18.55
C ALA A 197 -1.48 -16.81 -18.07
N LEU A 198 -0.92 -17.96 -17.69
CA LEU A 198 -1.71 -19.13 -17.28
C LEU A 198 -2.45 -18.94 -15.95
N PHE A 199 -1.95 -18.06 -15.09
CA PHE A 199 -2.54 -17.79 -13.78
C PHE A 199 -2.44 -16.29 -13.50
N GLU A 200 -3.59 -15.70 -13.16
CA GLU A 200 -3.72 -14.26 -13.01
C GLU A 200 -4.33 -13.91 -11.67
N GLU A 201 -3.76 -12.89 -11.03
CA GLU A 201 -4.28 -12.30 -9.82
C GLU A 201 -4.60 -10.83 -10.07
N GLY A 202 -5.60 -10.29 -9.40
CA GLY A 202 -6.00 -8.90 -9.51
C GLY A 202 -6.94 -8.60 -10.68
N ILE A 203 -7.60 -7.46 -10.57
CA ILE A 203 -8.64 -7.02 -11.52
C ILE A 203 -7.97 -6.32 -12.69
N SER A 204 -8.23 -6.79 -13.92
CA SER A 204 -7.66 -6.25 -15.17
C SER A 204 -8.40 -5.02 -15.71
N SER A 205 -9.62 -4.76 -15.26
CA SER A 205 -10.47 -3.65 -15.70
C SER A 205 -11.35 -3.12 -14.57
N GLY A 206 -10.94 -2.00 -13.97
CA GLY A 206 -11.78 -1.23 -13.06
C GLY A 206 -11.93 0.19 -13.56
N ARG A 207 -13.12 0.76 -13.36
CA ARG A 207 -13.38 2.18 -13.59
C ARG A 207 -13.38 2.89 -12.24
N GLN A 208 -12.55 3.92 -12.11
CA GLN A 208 -12.51 4.80 -10.94
C GLN A 208 -13.13 6.12 -11.34
N TYR A 209 -14.38 6.33 -10.91
CA TYR A 209 -15.10 7.56 -11.16
C TYR A 209 -14.48 8.70 -10.34
N LEU A 210 -14.39 9.87 -10.96
CA LEU A 210 -14.02 11.08 -10.24
C LEU A 210 -15.23 11.55 -9.42
N ASP A 211 -14.99 11.98 -8.18
CA ASP A 211 -16.01 12.66 -7.40
C ASP A 211 -16.25 14.05 -8.01
N PRO A 212 -17.48 14.36 -8.48
CA PRO A 212 -17.77 15.64 -9.11
C PRO A 212 -17.62 16.84 -8.17
N GLN A 213 -17.67 16.64 -6.86
CA GLN A 213 -17.47 17.69 -5.85
C GLN A 213 -16.03 17.77 -5.35
N ARG A 214 -15.25 16.69 -5.49
CA ARG A 214 -13.90 16.52 -4.93
C ARG A 214 -12.97 15.76 -5.88
N PRO A 215 -12.74 16.28 -7.10
CA PRO A 215 -12.07 15.53 -8.15
C PRO A 215 -10.53 15.52 -8.02
N GLY A 216 -9.97 16.33 -7.12
CA GLY A 216 -8.52 16.43 -6.90
C GLY A 216 -8.02 15.54 -5.76
N VAL A 217 -6.74 15.19 -5.82
CA VAL A 217 -6.07 14.47 -4.71
C VAL A 217 -6.03 15.31 -3.43
N GLU A 218 -5.95 16.64 -3.54
CA GLU A 218 -5.97 17.58 -2.40
C GLU A 218 -7.24 17.42 -1.57
N ASP A 219 -8.41 17.36 -2.22
CA ASP A 219 -9.71 17.18 -1.55
C ASP A 219 -9.75 15.89 -0.72
N LEU A 220 -9.14 14.83 -1.25
CA LEU A 220 -9.06 13.53 -0.58
C LEU A 220 -8.08 13.59 0.60
N LEU A 221 -6.93 14.26 0.46
CA LEU A 221 -5.98 14.44 1.56
C LEU A 221 -6.62 15.22 2.72
N ASP A 222 -7.38 16.27 2.43
CA ASP A 222 -8.12 17.02 3.45
C ASP A 222 -9.17 16.16 4.15
N ALA A 223 -9.94 15.37 3.39
CA ALA A 223 -10.93 14.46 3.96
C ALA A 223 -10.30 13.37 4.85
N ILE A 224 -9.20 12.76 4.39
CA ILE A 224 -8.46 11.74 5.14
C ILE A 224 -7.90 12.34 6.44
N THR A 225 -7.22 13.48 6.34
CA THR A 225 -6.55 14.09 7.48
C THR A 225 -7.55 14.66 8.48
N ALA A 226 -8.68 15.21 8.03
CA ALA A 226 -9.78 15.62 8.92
C ALA A 226 -10.37 14.42 9.67
N GLY A 227 -10.62 13.31 8.98
CA GLY A 227 -11.10 12.07 9.61
C GLY A 227 -10.12 11.48 10.62
N LEU A 228 -8.82 11.49 10.31
CA LEU A 228 -7.76 11.08 11.22
C LEU A 228 -7.69 11.98 12.48
N ARG A 229 -7.72 13.31 12.31
CA ARG A 229 -7.74 14.27 13.42
C ARG A 229 -8.96 14.08 14.32
N SER A 230 -10.13 13.77 13.73
CA SER A 230 -11.32 13.40 14.48
C SER A 230 -11.10 12.15 15.33
N ALA A 231 -10.55 11.08 14.75
CA ALA A 231 -10.20 9.87 15.50
C ALA A 231 -9.19 10.13 16.64
N CYS A 232 -8.15 10.95 16.39
CA CYS A 232 -7.21 11.37 17.41
C CYS A 232 -7.90 12.11 18.57
N THR A 233 -8.90 12.95 18.27
CA THR A 233 -9.69 13.65 19.30
C THR A 233 -10.46 12.68 20.19
N TYR A 234 -11.11 11.66 19.60
CA TYR A 234 -11.82 10.62 20.36
C TYR A 234 -10.89 9.80 21.27
N ALA A 235 -9.65 9.56 20.84
CA ALA A 235 -8.62 8.90 21.66
C ALA A 235 -7.89 9.85 22.63
N GLY A 236 -8.23 11.14 22.62
CA GLY A 236 -7.57 12.17 23.42
C GLY A 236 -6.08 12.34 23.08
N ALA A 237 -5.68 12.19 21.82
CA ALA A 237 -4.30 12.24 21.36
C ALA A 237 -3.98 13.52 20.57
N ALA A 238 -2.88 14.20 20.92
CA ALA A 238 -2.38 15.37 20.21
C ALA A 238 -1.24 15.03 19.22
N THR A 239 -0.72 13.81 19.27
CA THR A 239 0.33 13.30 18.37
C THR A 239 -0.01 11.89 17.92
N LEU A 240 0.57 11.43 16.81
CA LEU A 240 0.38 10.05 16.34
C LEU A 240 0.96 9.01 17.31
N ALA A 241 2.04 9.34 18.02
CA ALA A 241 2.60 8.47 19.05
C ALA A 241 1.61 8.28 20.21
N GLN A 242 1.02 9.38 20.72
CA GLN A 242 -0.04 9.31 21.73
C GLN A 242 -1.27 8.56 21.22
N PHE A 243 -1.60 8.72 19.93
CA PHE A 243 -2.73 8.03 19.34
C PHE A 243 -2.54 6.51 19.34
N ALA A 244 -1.38 6.03 18.89
CA ALA A 244 -1.04 4.61 18.92
C ALA A 244 -0.97 4.04 20.36
N GLU A 245 -0.57 4.85 21.35
CA GLU A 245 -0.53 4.44 22.76
C GLU A 245 -1.91 4.39 23.43
N ARG A 246 -2.78 5.36 23.11
CA ARG A 246 -4.06 5.57 23.82
C ARG A 246 -5.25 4.87 23.15
N ALA A 247 -5.15 4.57 21.85
CA ALA A 247 -6.25 3.95 21.12
C ALA A 247 -6.59 2.58 21.71
N VAL A 248 -7.86 2.40 22.10
CA VAL A 248 -8.41 1.11 22.51
C VAL A 248 -9.19 0.54 21.35
N ILE A 249 -8.78 -0.63 20.87
CA ILE A 249 -9.40 -1.29 19.72
C ILE A 249 -10.26 -2.46 20.18
N GLY A 250 -11.52 -2.47 19.75
CA GLY A 250 -12.46 -3.56 19.97
C GLY A 250 -12.77 -4.33 18.69
N VAL A 251 -13.16 -5.59 18.84
CA VAL A 251 -13.67 -6.41 17.72
C VAL A 251 -15.18 -6.22 17.64
N GLN A 252 -15.66 -5.89 16.45
CA GLN A 252 -17.10 -5.80 16.18
C GLN A 252 -17.59 -7.07 15.47
N SER A 253 -18.69 -7.64 15.97
CA SER A 253 -19.44 -8.64 15.22
C SER A 253 -20.17 -7.98 14.04
N ALA A 254 -20.74 -8.78 13.14
CA ALA A 254 -21.58 -8.24 12.07
C ALA A 254 -22.76 -7.40 12.60
N ALA A 255 -23.35 -7.80 13.74
CA ALA A 255 -24.42 -7.05 14.40
C ALA A 255 -23.91 -5.73 14.99
N GLY A 256 -22.76 -5.73 15.66
CA GLY A 256 -22.17 -4.48 16.19
C GLY A 256 -21.75 -3.51 15.09
N TYR A 257 -21.27 -4.01 13.94
CA TYR A 257 -21.02 -3.17 12.79
C TYR A 257 -22.31 -2.60 12.18
N ALA A 258 -23.39 -3.39 12.14
CA ALA A 258 -24.69 -2.93 11.66
C ALA A 258 -25.31 -1.88 12.57
N GLU A 259 -25.20 -2.04 13.89
CA GLU A 259 -25.63 -1.07 14.91
C GLU A 259 -24.98 0.29 14.72
N GLY A 260 -23.68 0.33 14.37
CA GLY A 260 -22.96 1.59 14.16
C GLY A 260 -23.26 2.30 12.83
N ARG A 261 -24.07 1.73 11.94
CA ARG A 261 -24.41 2.37 10.65
C ARG A 261 -25.54 3.39 10.83
N PRO A 262 -25.50 4.53 10.13
CA PRO A 262 -26.61 5.47 10.14
C PRO A 262 -27.86 4.83 9.53
N ILE A 263 -29.02 5.10 10.14
CA ILE A 263 -30.34 4.73 9.59
C ILE A 263 -30.89 5.99 8.91
N TYR A 264 -31.08 5.92 7.58
CA TYR A 264 -31.51 7.06 6.76
C TYR A 264 -33.03 7.24 6.68
N THR A 265 -33.78 6.27 7.19
CA THR A 265 -35.23 6.35 7.38
C THR A 265 -35.51 6.50 8.87
N GLY A 266 -36.37 7.44 9.25
CA GLY A 266 -36.79 7.58 10.65
C GLY A 266 -37.38 6.27 11.21
N TRP A 267 -37.35 6.13 12.54
CA TRP A 267 -38.01 5.02 13.23
C TRP A 267 -39.53 5.06 13.05
#